data_AF-A0A365K1I5-F1
#
_entry.id   AF-A0A365K1I5-F1
#
_cell.length_a   1.000
_cell.length_b   1.000
_cell.length_c   1.000
_cell.angle_alpha   90.00
_cell.angle_beta   90.00
_cell.angle_gamma   90.00
#
_symmetry.space_group_name_H-M   'P 1'
#
loop_
_entity.id
_entity.type
_entity.pdbx_description
1 polymer ?
#
loop_
_entity_poly.entity_id
_entity_poly.type
_entity_poly.pdbx_seq_one_letter_code
_entity_poly.pdbx_strand_id
1 'polypeptide(L)'
;MANYNQFSDSHPNNESNRIEAEKSAETGAEPPNFRPNKKGPQRRKLWLKAGSGILLLFVLWNVYSFASYVAPWNEERSVANAEQDEIQQYIFQSEKSEEVLKEVSNSLIRLYDHNSLTELHINEMEEKLEQLSEELDTDDPRLARLESYHFAQIELTREMTKTLQKNQVEEVHEKLDEILDRQKEQADDKAQILISLMEEEDITYEQKADGSIAYE
;
A
#
# COMPACT_ATOMS: atom_id res chain seq x y z
N MET A 1 -56.48 -8.12 6.74
CA MET A 1 -56.98 -9.20 7.62
C MET A 1 -56.39 -10.53 7.15
N ALA A 2 -56.41 -11.56 8.02
CA ALA A 2 -55.93 -12.96 7.86
C ALA A 2 -55.83 -13.49 6.41
N ASN A 3 -54.71 -14.08 5.96
CA ASN A 3 -54.13 -15.40 6.31
C ASN A 3 -54.87 -16.60 5.69
N TYR A 4 -54.13 -17.72 5.55
CA TYR A 4 -54.51 -19.07 5.07
C TYR A 4 -54.60 -19.24 3.55
N ASN A 5 -54.28 -20.39 2.93
CA ASN A 5 -53.41 -21.57 3.14
C ASN A 5 -53.88 -22.61 2.07
N GLN A 6 -53.25 -23.79 2.03
CA GLN A 6 -53.78 -25.03 1.41
C GLN A 6 -53.79 -25.14 -0.13
N PHE A 7 -53.60 -26.33 -0.73
CA PHE A 7 -52.90 -27.60 -0.38
C PHE A 7 -52.99 -28.51 -1.65
N SER A 8 -52.53 -29.78 -1.58
CA SER A 8 -52.94 -30.90 -2.47
C SER A 8 -52.45 -30.85 -3.94
N ASP A 9 -52.18 -31.94 -4.67
CA ASP A 9 -51.83 -33.37 -4.42
C ASP A 9 -51.06 -33.81 -5.70
N SER A 10 -50.18 -34.82 -5.78
CA SER A 10 -50.47 -36.26 -5.72
C SER A 10 -49.24 -37.08 -6.22
N HIS A 11 -49.12 -38.35 -5.80
CA HIS A 11 -48.26 -39.41 -6.39
C HIS A 11 -48.98 -40.08 -7.61
N PRO A 12 -48.54 -41.21 -8.26
CA PRO A 12 -47.42 -42.14 -7.98
C PRO A 12 -46.64 -42.75 -9.19
N ASN A 13 -45.65 -43.59 -8.86
CA ASN A 13 -45.15 -44.83 -9.51
C ASN A 13 -44.98 -44.95 -11.04
N ASN A 14 -43.83 -45.54 -11.44
CA ASN A 14 -43.87 -46.82 -12.17
C ASN A 14 -42.60 -47.67 -11.92
N GLU A 15 -42.77 -48.99 -11.89
CA GLU A 15 -41.74 -50.00 -11.64
C GLU A 15 -41.20 -50.57 -12.96
N SER A 16 -39.94 -51.03 -12.97
CA SER A 16 -39.51 -52.18 -13.76
C SER A 16 -38.19 -52.73 -13.22
N ASN A 17 -38.17 -53.92 -12.61
CA ASN A 17 -38.27 -55.27 -13.21
C ASN A 17 -36.96 -55.81 -13.77
N ARG A 18 -36.24 -56.65 -12.97
CA ARG A 18 -36.16 -58.13 -13.14
C ARG A 18 -34.82 -58.74 -12.68
N ILE A 19 -34.95 -59.75 -11.81
CA ILE A 19 -34.26 -61.07 -11.85
C ILE A 19 -32.73 -61.02 -11.63
N GLU A 20 -32.22 -61.39 -10.45
CA GLU A 20 -32.11 -62.75 -9.89
C GLU A 20 -31.20 -63.70 -10.69
N ALA A 21 -30.07 -64.07 -10.09
CA ALA A 21 -29.44 -65.36 -10.29
C ALA A 21 -28.61 -65.69 -9.03
N GLU A 22 -29.17 -66.51 -8.15
CA GLU A 22 -28.51 -66.98 -6.93
C GLU A 22 -27.35 -67.93 -7.26
N LYS A 23 -26.34 -68.00 -6.40
CA LYS A 23 -25.77 -69.31 -6.06
C LYS A 23 -25.28 -69.38 -4.61
N SER A 24 -25.91 -70.29 -3.87
CA SER A 24 -25.77 -70.57 -2.45
C SER A 24 -24.45 -71.25 -2.10
N ALA A 25 -23.98 -71.10 -0.85
CA ALA A 25 -24.03 -72.17 0.16
C ALA A 25 -23.32 -71.77 1.48
N GLU A 26 -24.01 -71.98 2.62
CA GLU A 26 -23.57 -72.65 3.88
C GLU A 26 -22.13 -72.43 4.41
N THR A 27 -21.82 -72.27 5.71
CA THR A 27 -22.48 -72.41 7.03
C THR A 27 -21.56 -71.71 8.07
N GLY A 28 -21.89 -71.36 9.32
CA GLY A 28 -23.09 -71.46 10.17
C GLY A 28 -22.77 -70.93 11.60
N ALA A 29 -23.72 -71.07 12.55
CA ALA A 29 -23.69 -70.67 13.97
C ALA A 29 -24.15 -69.24 14.36
N GLU A 30 -24.97 -69.17 15.42
CA GLU A 30 -25.74 -68.02 15.96
C GLU A 30 -25.68 -68.01 17.51
N PRO A 31 -26.12 -66.95 18.22
CA PRO A 31 -26.18 -65.53 17.84
C PRO A 31 -25.26 -64.69 18.81
N PRO A 32 -25.65 -64.09 19.98
CA PRO A 32 -26.91 -63.56 20.52
C PRO A 32 -26.98 -62.01 20.62
N ASN A 33 -28.02 -61.49 21.29
CA ASN A 33 -28.40 -60.08 21.47
C ASN A 33 -27.49 -59.23 22.40
N PHE A 34 -27.27 -57.97 22.01
CA PHE A 34 -27.63 -56.79 22.85
C PHE A 34 -28.16 -55.64 21.97
N ARG A 35 -29.14 -54.89 22.50
CA ARG A 35 -29.94 -53.87 21.79
C ARG A 35 -29.24 -52.49 21.73
N PRO A 36 -29.72 -51.54 20.88
CA PRO A 36 -28.85 -50.54 20.25
C PRO A 36 -28.61 -49.29 21.08
N ASN A 37 -27.50 -48.59 20.80
CA ASN A 37 -27.34 -47.19 21.17
C ASN A 37 -26.91 -46.33 19.97
N LYS A 38 -27.30 -45.05 20.02
CA LYS A 38 -27.46 -44.15 18.87
C LYS A 38 -26.16 -43.42 18.47
N LYS A 39 -26.26 -42.76 17.30
CA LYS A 39 -25.46 -41.64 16.76
C LYS A 39 -24.29 -42.05 15.84
N GLY A 40 -24.48 -41.82 14.53
CA GLY A 40 -23.45 -42.00 13.51
C GLY A 40 -22.51 -40.79 13.37
N PRO A 41 -21.37 -40.90 12.64
CA PRO A 41 -20.38 -39.83 12.54
C PRO A 41 -20.13 -39.32 11.10
N GLN A 42 -21.07 -38.56 10.51
CA GLN A 42 -20.80 -37.77 9.30
C GLN A 42 -20.05 -36.45 9.61
N ARG A 43 -18.87 -36.51 10.24
CA ARG A 43 -18.05 -35.30 10.56
C ARG A 43 -16.53 -35.46 10.46
N ARG A 44 -16.01 -36.45 9.70
CA ARG A 44 -14.55 -36.73 9.60
C ARG A 44 -13.87 -36.50 8.23
N LYS A 45 -14.55 -35.90 7.24
CA LYS A 45 -13.98 -35.74 5.86
C LYS A 45 -13.49 -34.34 5.47
N LEU A 46 -13.70 -33.29 6.28
CA LEU A 46 -13.35 -31.91 5.89
C LEU A 46 -11.91 -31.49 6.26
N TRP A 47 -11.34 -32.00 7.35
CA TRP A 47 -10.02 -31.59 7.84
C TRP A 47 -8.84 -32.08 6.98
N LEU A 48 -9.03 -33.15 6.19
CA LEU A 48 -7.97 -33.72 5.33
C LEU A 48 -7.67 -32.89 4.08
N LYS A 49 -8.57 -31.97 3.66
CA LYS A 49 -8.31 -31.11 2.49
C LYS A 49 -7.51 -29.86 2.83
N ALA A 50 -7.67 -29.30 4.03
CA ALA A 50 -6.93 -28.10 4.45
C ALA A 50 -5.42 -28.38 4.65
N GLY A 51 -5.06 -29.55 5.21
CA GLY A 51 -3.66 -29.92 5.43
C GLY A 51 -2.84 -30.06 4.15
N SER A 52 -3.46 -30.46 3.03
CA SER A 52 -2.74 -30.65 1.76
C SER A 52 -2.24 -29.34 1.15
N GLY A 53 -2.96 -28.22 1.31
CA GLY A 53 -2.52 -26.91 0.81
C GLY A 53 -1.40 -26.32 1.66
N ILE A 54 -1.50 -26.43 2.99
CA ILE A 54 -0.48 -25.95 3.93
C ILE A 54 0.83 -26.72 3.76
N LEU A 55 0.78 -28.05 3.59
CA LEU A 55 1.98 -28.85 3.33
C LEU A 55 2.65 -28.44 2.01
N LEU A 56 1.87 -28.14 0.98
CA LEU A 56 2.39 -27.73 -0.33
C LEU A 56 3.00 -26.32 -0.29
N LEU A 57 2.43 -25.39 0.48
CA LEU A 57 3.05 -24.09 0.77
C LEU A 57 4.37 -24.23 1.54
N PHE A 58 4.43 -25.12 2.55
CA PHE A 58 5.68 -25.40 3.26
C PHE A 58 6.75 -26.01 2.34
N VAL A 59 6.37 -26.94 1.44
CA VAL A 59 7.31 -27.51 0.46
C VAL A 59 7.77 -26.45 -0.55
N LEU A 60 6.87 -25.62 -1.07
CA LEU A 60 7.24 -24.50 -1.95
C LEU A 60 8.19 -23.51 -1.26
N TRP A 61 7.92 -23.15 0.00
CA TRP A 61 8.79 -22.29 0.79
C TRP A 61 10.19 -22.89 0.95
N ASN A 62 10.28 -24.17 1.33
CA ASN A 62 11.57 -24.84 1.50
C ASN A 62 12.32 -25.01 0.17
N VAL A 63 11.62 -25.31 -0.93
CA VAL A 63 12.24 -25.42 -2.27
C VAL A 63 12.72 -24.05 -2.75
N TYR A 64 11.96 -22.97 -2.51
CA TYR A 64 12.37 -21.60 -2.81
C TYR A 64 13.62 -21.21 -2.01
N SER A 65 13.59 -21.37 -0.68
CA SER A 65 14.74 -21.08 0.20
C SER A 65 16.00 -21.91 -0.12
N PHE A 66 15.83 -23.14 -0.61
CA PHE A 66 16.96 -23.98 -1.01
C PHE A 66 17.48 -23.63 -2.42
N ALA A 67 16.59 -23.24 -3.35
CA ALA A 67 16.97 -22.79 -4.68
C ALA A 67 17.74 -21.47 -4.63
N SER A 68 17.32 -20.52 -3.78
CA SER A 68 18.07 -19.27 -3.55
C SER A 68 19.44 -19.54 -2.92
N TYR A 69 19.54 -20.47 -1.97
CA TYR A 69 20.81 -20.78 -1.27
C TYR A 69 21.85 -21.54 -2.13
N VAL A 70 21.43 -22.26 -3.16
CA VAL A 70 22.33 -23.10 -4.00
C VAL A 70 22.71 -22.43 -5.33
N ALA A 71 22.04 -21.35 -5.72
CA ALA A 71 22.30 -20.61 -6.96
C ALA A 71 22.56 -19.11 -6.69
N PRO A 72 23.78 -18.71 -6.26
CA PRO A 72 24.13 -17.32 -5.95
C PRO A 72 24.22 -16.40 -7.18
N TRP A 73 23.78 -16.85 -8.36
CA TRP A 73 23.91 -16.15 -9.64
C TRP A 73 22.96 -14.96 -9.81
N ASN A 74 22.09 -14.70 -8.82
CA ASN A 74 21.10 -13.62 -8.87
C ASN A 74 21.16 -12.66 -7.68
N GLU A 75 21.96 -12.91 -6.62
CA GLU A 75 21.92 -12.07 -5.41
C GLU A 75 22.33 -10.62 -5.70
N GLU A 76 23.40 -10.39 -6.47
CA GLU A 76 23.81 -9.04 -6.91
C GLU A 76 22.73 -8.32 -7.73
N ARG A 77 21.98 -9.02 -8.60
CA ARG A 77 20.87 -8.40 -9.36
C ARG A 77 19.64 -8.13 -8.52
N SER A 78 19.32 -9.00 -7.56
CA SER A 78 18.17 -8.76 -6.68
C SER A 78 18.41 -7.64 -5.67
N VAL A 79 19.66 -7.44 -5.23
CA VAL A 79 20.02 -6.36 -4.32
C VAL A 79 20.09 -5.03 -5.07
N ALA A 80 20.77 -4.97 -6.23
CA ALA A 80 20.82 -3.75 -7.05
C ALA A 80 19.40 -3.26 -7.43
N ASN A 81 18.52 -4.17 -7.85
CA ASN A 81 17.12 -3.82 -8.12
C ASN A 81 16.37 -3.30 -6.88
N ALA A 82 16.62 -3.87 -5.69
CA ALA A 82 15.94 -3.44 -4.47
C ALA A 82 16.42 -2.06 -3.98
N GLU A 83 17.72 -1.78 -4.08
CA GLU A 83 18.29 -0.47 -3.75
C GLU A 83 17.81 0.61 -4.74
N GLN A 84 17.62 0.26 -6.02
CA GLN A 84 17.05 1.13 -7.03
C GLN A 84 15.53 1.36 -6.82
N ASP A 85 14.78 0.32 -6.44
CA ASP A 85 13.36 0.42 -6.05
C ASP A 85 13.16 1.39 -4.86
N GLU A 86 14.06 1.36 -3.87
CA GLU A 86 14.02 2.28 -2.70
C GLU A 86 14.22 3.75 -3.12
N ILE A 87 15.14 4.04 -4.03
CA ILE A 87 15.36 5.40 -4.57
C ILE A 87 14.17 5.86 -5.41
N GLN A 88 13.65 5.03 -6.31
CA GLN A 88 12.46 5.36 -7.09
C GLN A 88 11.24 5.61 -6.18
N GLN A 89 11.07 4.81 -5.12
CA GLN A 89 10.02 5.02 -4.13
C GLN A 89 10.19 6.35 -3.39
N TYR A 90 11.41 6.72 -3.00
CA TYR A 90 11.67 8.02 -2.35
C TYR A 90 11.36 9.20 -3.28
N ILE A 91 11.80 9.16 -4.55
CA ILE A 91 11.49 10.22 -5.53
C ILE A 91 9.97 10.36 -5.70
N PHE A 92 9.24 9.26 -5.86
CA PHE A 92 7.78 9.28 -5.98
C PHE A 92 7.09 9.84 -4.72
N GLN A 93 7.57 9.46 -3.52
CA GLN A 93 7.07 10.00 -2.26
C GLN A 93 7.35 11.50 -2.16
N SER A 94 8.54 11.95 -2.57
CA SER A 94 8.94 13.35 -2.49
C SER A 94 8.17 14.26 -3.45
N GLU A 95 7.82 13.79 -4.64
CA GLU A 95 6.91 14.49 -5.56
C GLU A 95 5.52 14.68 -4.94
N LYS A 96 4.96 13.64 -4.30
CA LYS A 96 3.69 13.75 -3.58
C LYS A 96 3.77 14.71 -2.39
N SER A 97 4.88 14.71 -1.66
CA SER A 97 5.12 15.64 -0.55
C SER A 97 5.24 17.10 -1.01
N GLU A 98 5.76 17.36 -2.21
CA GLU A 98 5.73 18.69 -2.83
C GLU A 98 4.31 19.17 -3.17
N GLU A 99 3.42 18.29 -3.64
CA GLU A 99 2.02 18.66 -3.88
C GLU A 99 1.35 19.15 -2.59
N VAL A 100 1.61 18.48 -1.47
CA VAL A 100 1.12 18.89 -0.15
C VAL A 100 1.77 20.20 0.30
N LEU A 101 3.08 20.37 0.11
CA LEU A 101 3.78 21.62 0.47
C LEU A 101 3.25 22.82 -0.33
N LYS A 102 2.92 22.61 -1.60
CA LYS A 102 2.26 23.58 -2.47
C LYS A 102 0.82 23.84 -2.03
N GLU A 103 0.07 22.84 -1.59
CA GLU A 103 -1.26 23.01 -1.00
C GLU A 103 -1.19 23.89 0.26
N VAL A 104 -0.27 23.58 1.20
CA VAL A 104 -0.03 24.34 2.43
C VAL A 104 0.29 25.80 2.09
N SER A 105 1.24 26.03 1.20
CA SER A 105 1.68 27.37 0.79
C SER A 105 0.55 28.19 0.17
N ASN A 106 -0.21 27.61 -0.77
CA ASN A 106 -1.36 28.28 -1.38
C ASN A 106 -2.51 28.51 -0.37
N SER A 107 -2.68 27.63 0.61
CA SER A 107 -3.72 27.76 1.64
C SER A 107 -3.40 28.90 2.60
N LEU A 108 -2.15 29.02 3.03
CA LEU A 108 -1.67 30.11 3.88
C LEU A 108 -1.89 31.48 3.22
N ILE A 109 -1.46 31.65 1.96
CA ILE A 109 -1.66 32.89 1.18
C ILE A 109 -3.16 33.21 1.06
N ARG A 110 -3.98 32.24 0.63
CA ARG A 110 -5.44 32.45 0.48
C ARG A 110 -6.12 32.85 1.79
N LEU A 111 -5.76 32.22 2.91
CA LEU A 111 -6.33 32.55 4.22
C LEU A 111 -5.90 33.94 4.67
N TYR A 112 -4.66 34.35 4.38
CA TYR A 112 -4.18 35.71 4.63
C TYR A 112 -4.95 36.75 3.80
N ASP A 113 -5.02 36.58 2.48
CA ASP A 113 -5.71 37.49 1.55
C ASP A 113 -7.18 37.72 1.91
N HIS A 114 -7.86 36.68 2.42
CA HIS A 114 -9.25 36.74 2.85
C HIS A 114 -9.45 37.19 4.30
N ASN A 115 -8.38 37.58 5.01
CA ASN A 115 -8.38 37.94 6.43
C ASN A 115 -9.02 36.86 7.33
N SER A 116 -8.84 35.59 6.96
CA SER A 116 -9.40 34.41 7.63
C SER A 116 -8.32 33.47 8.21
N LEU A 117 -7.05 33.85 8.12
CA LEU A 117 -5.95 33.18 8.80
C LEU A 117 -6.13 33.25 10.32
N THR A 118 -5.95 32.13 11.01
CA THR A 118 -6.09 32.01 12.46
C THR A 118 -4.95 31.17 13.04
N GLU A 119 -4.71 31.24 14.35
CA GLU A 119 -3.75 30.37 15.03
C GLU A 119 -4.05 28.89 14.81
N LEU A 120 -5.33 28.49 14.73
CA LEU A 120 -5.72 27.11 14.40
C LEU A 120 -5.20 26.71 13.02
N HIS A 121 -5.42 27.56 12.00
CA HIS A 121 -4.93 27.29 10.64
C HIS A 121 -3.40 27.26 10.59
N ILE A 122 -2.69 28.09 11.36
CA ILE A 122 -1.22 28.01 11.43
C ILE A 122 -0.79 26.67 12.02
N ASN A 123 -1.36 26.25 13.16
CA ASN A 123 -1.02 24.99 13.80
C ASN A 123 -1.31 23.78 12.90
N GLU A 124 -2.44 23.77 12.17
CA GLU A 124 -2.77 22.72 11.18
C GLU A 124 -1.75 22.66 10.04
N MET A 125 -1.21 23.80 9.60
CA MET A 125 -0.19 23.85 8.56
C MET A 125 1.20 23.48 9.10
N GLU A 126 1.53 23.85 10.34
CA GLU A 126 2.76 23.44 11.00
C GLU A 126 2.79 21.93 11.30
N GLU A 127 1.67 21.32 11.71
CA GLU A 127 1.53 19.88 11.85
C GLU A 127 1.74 19.14 10.51
N LYS A 128 1.18 19.66 9.40
CA LYS A 128 1.48 19.14 8.05
C LYS A 128 2.96 19.27 7.69
N LEU A 129 3.63 20.38 8.06
CA LEU A 129 5.05 20.60 7.79
C LEU A 129 5.98 19.77 8.70
N GLU A 130 5.50 19.31 9.86
CA GLU A 130 6.18 18.34 10.71
C GLU A 130 6.05 16.94 10.11
N GLN A 131 4.84 16.52 9.73
CA GLN A 131 4.58 15.24 9.04
C GLN A 131 5.37 15.11 7.74
N LEU A 132 5.43 16.15 6.89
CA LEU A 132 6.25 16.15 5.68
C LEU A 132 7.76 16.09 5.98
N SER A 133 8.19 16.62 7.13
CA SER A 133 9.58 16.53 7.56
C SER A 133 9.94 15.10 7.98
N GLU A 134 9.04 14.40 8.67
CA GLU A 134 9.19 12.98 9.04
C GLU A 134 9.04 12.03 7.83
N GLU A 135 8.20 12.36 6.85
CA GLU A 135 8.03 11.56 5.62
C GLU A 135 9.22 11.64 4.66
N LEU A 136 10.09 12.66 4.79
CA LEU A 136 11.21 12.90 3.87
C LEU A 136 12.60 12.74 4.50
N ASP A 137 12.67 12.58 5.83
CA ASP A 137 13.87 12.23 6.59
C ASP A 137 14.43 10.88 6.09
N THR A 138 15.70 10.84 5.68
CA THR A 138 16.33 9.62 5.17
C THR A 138 17.80 9.51 5.54
N ASP A 139 18.19 8.37 6.10
CA ASP A 139 19.59 8.05 6.39
C ASP A 139 20.42 7.72 5.13
N ASP A 140 19.83 7.69 3.92
CA ASP A 140 20.56 7.35 2.69
C ASP A 140 21.38 8.55 2.16
N PRO A 141 22.73 8.46 2.15
CA PRO A 141 23.60 9.55 1.70
C PRO A 141 23.46 9.90 0.22
N ARG A 142 22.89 9.02 -0.62
CA ARG A 142 22.59 9.29 -2.04
C ARG A 142 21.46 10.31 -2.17
N LEU A 143 20.46 10.20 -1.30
CA LEU A 143 19.27 11.05 -1.30
C LEU A 143 19.46 12.40 -0.61
N ALA A 144 20.52 12.56 0.18
CA ALA A 144 20.82 13.75 1.00
C ALA A 144 20.74 15.10 0.25
N ARG A 145 21.02 15.17 -1.07
CA ARG A 145 20.84 16.41 -1.86
C ARG A 145 19.36 16.74 -2.09
N LEU A 146 18.56 15.73 -2.41
CA LEU A 146 17.13 15.86 -2.66
C LEU A 146 16.38 16.14 -1.35
N GLU A 147 16.71 15.39 -0.31
CA GLU A 147 16.29 15.63 1.07
C GLU A 147 16.57 17.09 1.49
N SER A 148 17.83 17.55 1.40
CA SER A 148 18.20 18.91 1.80
C SER A 148 17.43 20.00 1.04
N TYR A 149 17.05 19.75 -0.22
CA TYR A 149 16.19 20.64 -0.98
C TYR A 149 14.76 20.67 -0.41
N HIS A 150 14.17 19.52 -0.10
CA HIS A 150 12.83 19.47 0.50
C HIS A 150 12.78 20.10 1.89
N PHE A 151 13.79 19.85 2.74
CA PHE A 151 13.89 20.49 4.05
C PHE A 151 14.03 22.02 3.95
N ALA A 152 14.75 22.53 2.93
CA ALA A 152 14.84 23.97 2.68
C ALA A 152 13.48 24.57 2.28
N GLN A 153 12.72 23.88 1.42
CA GLN A 153 11.37 24.29 1.02
C GLN A 153 10.36 24.25 2.19
N ILE A 154 10.47 23.26 3.08
CA ILE A 154 9.69 23.16 4.33
C ILE A 154 10.01 24.34 5.24
N GLU A 155 11.29 24.67 5.47
CA GLU A 155 11.65 25.79 6.36
C GLU A 155 11.27 27.15 5.76
N LEU A 156 11.31 27.33 4.44
CA LEU A 156 10.75 28.51 3.76
C LEU A 156 9.24 28.63 4.03
N THR A 157 8.51 27.52 4.02
CA THR A 157 7.07 27.51 4.33
C THR A 157 6.81 27.79 5.82
N ARG A 158 7.69 27.37 6.73
CA ARG A 158 7.68 27.78 8.15
C ARG A 158 8.11 29.24 8.36
N GLU A 159 8.95 29.82 7.48
CA GLU A 159 9.23 31.26 7.48
C GLU A 159 7.99 32.06 7.06
N MET A 160 7.19 31.50 6.14
CA MET A 160 5.90 32.06 5.74
C MET A 160 4.85 32.00 6.85
N THR A 161 4.69 30.90 7.60
CA THR A 161 3.73 30.85 8.73
C THR A 161 4.02 31.96 9.75
N LYS A 162 5.29 32.08 10.17
CA LYS A 162 5.79 33.13 11.09
C LYS A 162 5.60 34.54 10.52
N THR A 163 5.75 34.72 9.21
CA THR A 163 5.61 36.03 8.54
C THR A 163 4.15 36.47 8.49
N LEU A 164 3.23 35.59 8.09
CA LEU A 164 1.80 35.91 7.96
C LEU A 164 1.11 36.19 9.32
N GLN A 165 1.73 35.81 10.43
CA GLN A 165 1.29 36.15 11.80
C GLN A 165 1.65 37.60 12.22
N LYS A 166 2.45 38.35 11.44
CA LYS A 166 2.83 39.73 11.79
C LYS A 166 1.70 40.72 11.52
N ASN A 167 1.58 41.72 12.41
CA ASN A 167 0.57 42.79 12.31
C ASN A 167 0.92 43.93 11.31
N GLN A 168 2.08 43.88 10.63
CA GLN A 168 2.56 44.95 9.76
C GLN A 168 2.43 44.55 8.28
N VAL A 169 1.32 44.91 7.63
CA VAL A 169 0.95 44.47 6.28
C VAL A 169 2.06 44.69 5.24
N GLU A 170 2.72 45.85 5.23
CA GLU A 170 3.83 46.14 4.28
C GLU A 170 5.03 45.20 4.50
N GLU A 171 5.42 44.98 5.77
CA GLU A 171 6.52 44.08 6.15
C GLU A 171 6.17 42.62 5.83
N VAL A 172 4.89 42.26 5.86
CA VAL A 172 4.41 40.93 5.47
C VAL A 172 4.53 40.72 3.96
N HIS A 173 4.10 41.68 3.15
CA HIS A 173 4.19 41.55 1.68
C HIS A 173 5.64 41.48 1.19
N GLU A 174 6.52 42.39 1.65
CA GLU A 174 7.95 42.37 1.27
C GLU A 174 8.62 41.04 1.64
N LYS A 175 8.33 40.51 2.84
CA LYS A 175 8.86 39.22 3.29
C LYS A 175 8.25 38.02 2.58
N LEU A 176 6.96 38.07 2.23
CA LEU A 176 6.29 37.01 1.50
C LEU A 176 6.86 36.89 0.08
N ASP A 177 7.06 38.00 -0.61
CA ASP A 177 7.69 38.04 -1.94
C ASP A 177 9.13 37.50 -1.89
N GLU A 178 9.93 37.90 -0.89
CA GLU A 178 11.30 37.35 -0.66
C GLU A 178 11.30 35.82 -0.44
N ILE A 179 10.34 35.30 0.31
CA ILE A 179 10.22 33.85 0.54
C ILE A 179 9.81 33.13 -0.75
N LEU A 180 8.85 33.66 -1.50
CA LEU A 180 8.38 33.07 -2.75
C LEU A 180 9.45 33.06 -3.85
N ASP A 181 10.25 34.13 -3.96
CA ASP A 181 11.39 34.17 -4.88
C ASP A 181 12.47 33.13 -4.49
N ARG A 182 12.76 32.96 -3.19
CA ARG A 182 13.69 31.91 -2.69
C ARG A 182 13.16 30.49 -2.93
N GLN A 183 11.86 30.25 -2.73
CA GLN A 183 11.22 28.96 -3.05
C GLN A 183 11.34 28.63 -4.53
N LYS A 184 11.17 29.64 -5.39
CA LYS A 184 11.29 29.48 -6.84
C LYS A 184 12.72 29.22 -7.29
N GLU A 185 13.70 29.97 -6.80
CA GLU A 185 15.13 29.76 -7.10
C GLU A 185 15.54 28.31 -6.77
N GLN A 186 15.15 27.80 -5.59
CA GLN A 186 15.40 26.42 -5.20
C GLN A 186 14.64 25.40 -6.07
N ALA A 187 13.42 25.70 -6.51
CA ALA A 187 12.64 24.81 -7.36
C ALA A 187 13.25 24.66 -8.77
N ASP A 188 13.90 25.70 -9.29
CA ASP A 188 14.64 25.64 -10.56
C ASP A 188 15.86 24.68 -10.44
N ASP A 189 16.52 24.61 -9.27
CA ASP A 189 17.63 23.69 -8.99
C ASP A 189 17.19 22.21 -8.89
N LYS A 190 15.92 21.92 -8.55
CA LYS A 190 15.40 20.54 -8.34
C LYS A 190 15.69 19.62 -9.52
N ALA A 191 15.49 20.11 -10.75
CA ALA A 191 15.70 19.33 -11.96
C ALA A 191 17.16 18.87 -12.10
N GLN A 192 18.12 19.72 -11.70
CA GLN A 192 19.54 19.35 -11.71
C GLN A 192 19.88 18.32 -10.62
N ILE A 193 19.25 18.42 -9.45
CA ILE A 193 19.41 17.43 -8.37
C ILE A 193 18.90 16.04 -8.82
N LEU A 194 17.70 15.98 -9.41
CA LEU A 194 17.11 14.74 -9.92
C LEU A 194 17.91 14.13 -11.07
N ILE A 195 18.38 14.94 -12.04
CA ILE A 195 19.26 14.47 -13.11
C ILE A 195 20.54 13.87 -12.53
N SER A 196 21.17 14.55 -11.57
CA SER A 196 22.41 14.07 -10.95
C SER A 196 22.18 12.74 -10.23
N LEU A 197 21.07 12.59 -9.49
CA LEU A 197 20.70 11.35 -8.81
C LEU A 197 20.44 10.20 -9.80
N MET A 198 19.74 10.47 -10.91
CA MET A 198 19.46 9.46 -11.93
C MET A 198 20.72 9.04 -12.70
N GLU A 199 21.65 9.97 -12.98
CA GLU A 199 22.95 9.67 -13.57
C GLU A 199 23.90 8.92 -12.61
N GLU A 200 23.86 9.22 -11.30
CA GLU A 200 24.64 8.52 -10.27
C GLU A 200 24.17 7.06 -10.07
N GLU A 201 22.86 6.77 -10.25
CA GLU A 201 22.24 5.46 -10.02
C GLU A 201 21.87 4.67 -11.31
N ASP A 202 22.33 5.10 -12.49
CA ASP A 202 22.05 4.49 -13.83
C ASP A 202 20.54 4.35 -14.17
N ILE A 203 19.71 5.27 -13.64
CA ILE A 203 18.26 5.32 -13.91
C ILE A 203 18.02 5.99 -15.26
N THR A 204 17.23 5.35 -16.14
CA THR A 204 16.91 5.90 -17.45
C THR A 204 15.84 7.01 -17.33
N TYR A 205 16.14 8.20 -17.88
CA TYR A 205 15.23 9.34 -17.83
C TYR A 205 15.10 10.09 -19.17
N GLU A 206 13.96 10.76 -19.37
CA GLU A 206 13.67 11.69 -20.46
C GLU A 206 13.35 13.08 -19.86
N GLN A 207 14.14 14.10 -20.23
CA GLN A 207 13.80 15.49 -19.94
C GLN A 207 12.82 16.03 -20.98
N LYS A 208 11.63 16.44 -20.54
CA LYS A 208 10.58 17.00 -21.39
C LYS A 208 10.85 18.48 -21.70
N ALA A 209 10.19 18.98 -22.75
CA ALA A 209 10.32 20.37 -23.21
C ALA A 209 9.80 21.43 -22.22
N ASP A 210 9.08 21.03 -21.17
CA ASP A 210 8.63 21.89 -20.06
C ASP A 210 9.60 21.89 -18.86
N GLY A 211 10.73 21.18 -18.96
CA GLY A 211 11.71 21.03 -17.88
C GLY A 211 11.43 19.87 -16.92
N SER A 212 10.24 19.24 -16.99
CA SER A 212 9.93 18.06 -16.17
C SER A 212 10.73 16.83 -16.61
N ILE A 213 10.97 15.92 -15.68
CA ILE A 213 11.67 14.66 -15.92
C ILE A 213 10.63 13.54 -15.94
N ALA A 214 10.79 12.56 -16.82
CA ALA A 214 10.12 11.26 -16.75
C ALA A 214 11.20 10.17 -16.64
N TYR A 215 10.90 9.07 -15.96
CA TYR A 215 11.84 7.96 -15.76
C TYR A 215 11.08 6.62 -15.77
N GLU A 216 11.80 5.53 -16.09
CA GLU A 216 11.31 4.14 -16.05
C GLU A 216 11.99 3.34 -14.91
#